data_AF-A0A1Q7RAK4-F1
#
_entry.id   AF-A0A1Q7RAK4-F1
#
_cell.length_a   1.000
_cell.length_b   1.000
_cell.length_c   1.000
_cell.angle_alpha   90.00
_cell.angle_beta   90.00
_cell.angle_gamma   90.00
#
_symmetry.space_group_name_H-M   'P 1'
#
loop_
_entity.id
_entity.type
_entity.pdbx_description
1 polymer ?
#
loop_
_entity_poly.entity_id
_entity_poly.type
_entity_poly.pdbx_seq_one_letter_code
_entity_poly.pdbx_strand_id
1 'polypeptide(L)'
;MVSVSLNEAISLRLAGHLPRCRQAASVLADLNDRLAEPLVAMLRALASHARHYGTVPNSAPLNPANFRGARRRRAARMSSLLSHVLLSQQSQFLHKVDELEGMVEDLAKEFRAAVAEVVDMTSVEPAELWLEIDLLHYDLNTCLRESIVILKSFLIVLPHEELTSFEEAARVKPVTARPSEANATNFRNGRAAKFGGK
;
A
#
# COMPACT_ATOMS: atom_id res chain seq x y z
N MET A 1 5.74 0.46 11.29
CA MET A 1 6.01 -0.98 11.39
C MET A 1 6.64 -1.54 10.12
N VAL A 2 6.07 -1.32 8.92
CA VAL A 2 6.63 -1.80 7.64
C VAL A 2 8.12 -1.43 7.46
N SER A 3 8.52 -0.18 7.73
CA SER A 3 9.93 0.26 7.62
C SER A 3 10.89 -0.46 8.57
N VAL A 4 10.42 -0.81 9.77
CA VAL A 4 11.23 -1.53 10.76
C VAL A 4 11.44 -2.96 10.28
N SER A 5 10.37 -3.63 9.82
CA SER A 5 10.45 -4.99 9.28
C SER A 5 11.30 -5.08 8.02
N LEU A 6 11.27 -4.06 7.16
CA LEU A 6 12.16 -4.00 5.98
C LEU A 6 13.63 -3.89 6.40
N ASN A 7 13.95 -2.95 7.30
CA ASN A 7 15.32 -2.79 7.81
C ASN A 7 15.83 -4.06 8.51
N GLU A 8 14.97 -4.74 9.26
CA GLU A 8 15.28 -6.02 9.88
C GLU A 8 15.59 -7.10 8.83
N ALA A 9 14.74 -7.24 7.81
CA ALA A 9 14.94 -8.20 6.74
C ALA A 9 16.25 -7.95 5.96
N ILE A 10 16.54 -6.68 5.63
CA ILE A 10 17.80 -6.27 5.00
C ILE A 10 19.00 -6.60 5.91
N SER A 11 18.91 -6.31 7.21
CA SER A 11 19.99 -6.60 8.17
C SER A 11 20.25 -8.10 8.28
N LEU A 12 19.20 -8.92 8.35
CA LEU A 12 19.29 -10.39 8.38
C LEU A 12 19.93 -10.95 7.10
N ARG A 13 19.60 -10.37 5.94
CA ARG A 13 20.25 -10.71 4.67
C ARG A 13 21.74 -10.41 4.70
N LEU A 14 22.12 -9.19 5.09
CA LEU A 14 23.52 -8.76 5.12
C LEU A 14 24.36 -9.61 6.09
N ALA A 15 23.76 -10.08 7.18
CA ALA A 15 24.37 -11.02 8.12
C ALA A 15 24.38 -12.50 7.65
N GLY A 16 23.82 -12.81 6.47
CA GLY A 16 23.75 -14.17 5.92
C GLY A 16 22.68 -15.07 6.54
N HIS A 17 21.78 -14.54 7.38
CA HIS A 17 20.72 -15.31 8.04
C HIS A 17 19.49 -15.52 7.13
N LEU A 18 19.69 -16.22 6.00
CA LEU A 18 18.67 -16.36 4.95
C LEU A 18 17.31 -16.91 5.41
N PRO A 19 17.21 -17.94 6.28
CA PRO A 19 15.91 -18.44 6.73
C PRO A 19 15.10 -17.39 7.51
N ARG A 20 15.76 -16.62 8.39
CA ARG A 20 15.13 -15.54 9.16
C ARG A 20 14.79 -14.36 8.26
N CYS A 21 15.65 -14.04 7.30
CA CYS A 21 15.39 -13.03 6.29
C CYS A 21 14.10 -13.32 5.51
N ARG A 22 13.88 -14.58 5.08
CA ARG A 22 12.64 -14.99 4.39
C ARG A 22 11.41 -14.87 5.28
N GLN A 23 11.52 -15.28 6.54
CA GLN A 23 10.43 -15.11 7.50
C GLN A 23 10.07 -13.63 7.68
N ALA A 24 11.08 -12.77 7.86
CA ALA A 24 10.88 -11.32 7.97
C ALA A 24 10.28 -10.72 6.69
N ALA A 25 10.72 -11.17 5.51
CA ALA A 25 10.17 -10.76 4.22
C ALA A 25 8.70 -11.18 4.06
N SER A 26 8.32 -12.40 4.46
CA SER A 26 6.91 -12.83 4.44
C SER A 26 6.02 -11.96 5.33
N VAL A 27 6.46 -11.64 6.54
CA VAL A 27 5.74 -10.71 7.44
C VAL A 27 5.64 -9.31 6.82
N LEU A 28 6.70 -8.86 6.14
CA LEU A 28 6.73 -7.56 5.49
C LEU A 28 5.66 -7.43 4.39
N ALA A 29 5.45 -8.45 3.56
CA ALA A 29 4.38 -8.45 2.55
C ALA A 29 2.98 -8.35 3.19
N ASP A 30 2.75 -9.04 4.30
CA ASP A 30 1.45 -8.99 4.99
C ASP A 30 1.20 -7.64 5.67
N LEU A 31 2.23 -7.04 6.26
CA LEU A 31 2.15 -5.70 6.83
C LEU A 31 1.88 -4.65 5.74
N ASN A 32 2.46 -4.83 4.56
CA ASN A 32 2.25 -3.96 3.42
C ASN A 32 0.77 -3.98 2.96
N ASP A 33 0.19 -5.17 2.78
CA ASP A 33 -1.23 -5.32 2.44
C ASP A 33 -2.14 -4.68 3.50
N ARG A 34 -1.87 -4.94 4.78
CA ARG A 34 -2.62 -4.38 5.91
C ARG A 34 -2.54 -2.86 6.01
N LEU A 35 -1.52 -2.24 5.42
CA LEU A 35 -1.40 -0.78 5.32
C LEU A 35 -2.12 -0.25 4.07
N ALA A 36 -1.88 -0.86 2.91
CA ALA A 36 -2.37 -0.38 1.63
C ALA A 36 -3.90 -0.42 1.55
N GLU A 37 -4.54 -1.46 2.07
CA GLU A 37 -5.99 -1.62 1.95
C GLU A 37 -6.79 -0.56 2.72
N PRO A 38 -6.52 -0.28 4.01
CA PRO A 38 -7.15 0.86 4.68
C PRO A 38 -6.89 2.19 4.00
N LEU A 39 -5.69 2.38 3.43
CA LEU A 39 -5.31 3.59 2.75
C LEU A 39 -6.14 3.81 1.48
N VAL A 40 -6.30 2.76 0.67
CA VAL A 40 -7.16 2.76 -0.53
C VAL A 40 -8.62 3.01 -0.16
N ALA A 41 -9.14 2.33 0.87
CA ALA A 41 -10.52 2.52 1.32
C ALA A 41 -10.78 3.97 1.79
N MET A 42 -9.84 4.57 2.52
CA MET A 42 -9.92 5.97 2.93
C MET A 42 -9.89 6.93 1.73
N LEU A 43 -9.02 6.70 0.73
CA LEU A 43 -8.97 7.50 -0.48
C LEU A 43 -10.29 7.42 -1.28
N ARG A 44 -10.87 6.22 -1.39
CA ARG A 44 -12.19 6.02 -2.00
C ARG A 44 -13.30 6.76 -1.25
N ALA A 45 -13.27 6.74 0.09
CA ALA A 45 -14.24 7.45 0.91
C ALA A 45 -14.15 8.97 0.68
N LEU A 46 -12.93 9.52 0.65
CA LEU A 46 -12.68 10.94 0.31
C LEU A 46 -13.25 11.29 -1.07
N ALA A 47 -12.95 10.47 -2.08
CA ALA A 47 -13.41 10.71 -3.44
C ALA A 47 -14.94 10.61 -3.57
N SER A 48 -15.56 9.59 -2.94
CA SER A 48 -17.01 9.42 -2.93
C SER A 48 -17.71 10.60 -2.26
N HIS A 49 -17.19 11.03 -1.12
CA HIS A 49 -17.76 12.14 -0.36
C HIS A 49 -17.64 13.47 -1.12
N ALA A 50 -16.46 13.75 -1.67
CA ALA A 50 -16.24 14.94 -2.50
C ALA A 50 -17.14 14.98 -3.73
N ARG A 51 -17.46 13.82 -4.33
CA ARG A 51 -18.44 13.72 -5.44
C ARG A 51 -19.87 13.98 -5.00
N HIS A 52 -20.25 13.56 -3.78
CA HIS A 52 -21.62 13.67 -3.31
C HIS A 52 -21.96 15.07 -2.76
N TYR A 53 -21.09 15.61 -1.90
CA TYR A 53 -21.34 16.86 -1.18
C TYR A 53 -20.65 18.07 -1.81
N GLY A 54 -19.63 17.87 -2.65
CA GLY A 54 -18.81 18.97 -3.20
C GLY A 54 -17.81 19.57 -2.22
N THR A 55 -17.87 19.20 -0.94
CA THR A 55 -16.90 19.56 0.10
C THR A 55 -15.50 19.06 -0.29
N VAL A 56 -14.59 19.99 -0.60
CA VAL A 56 -13.19 19.69 -0.92
C VAL A 56 -12.25 20.70 -0.27
N PRO A 57 -11.11 20.25 0.29
CA PRO A 57 -10.07 21.16 0.74
C PRO A 57 -9.28 21.70 -0.45
N ASN A 58 -8.60 22.82 -0.23
CA ASN A 58 -7.53 23.22 -1.13
C ASN A 58 -6.38 22.19 -1.06
N SER A 59 -5.99 21.63 -2.20
CA SER A 59 -4.96 20.60 -2.28
C SER A 59 -3.88 20.99 -3.28
N ALA A 60 -2.63 21.07 -2.81
CA ALA A 60 -1.49 21.21 -3.70
C ALA A 60 -1.29 19.92 -4.54
N PRO A 61 -0.80 20.01 -5.78
CA PRO A 61 -0.51 18.85 -6.61
C PRO A 61 0.54 17.92 -5.99
N LEU A 62 0.62 16.69 -6.50
CA LEU A 62 1.68 15.76 -6.13
C LEU A 62 3.05 16.32 -6.57
N ASN A 63 4.00 16.39 -5.65
CA ASN A 63 5.36 16.82 -5.97
C ASN A 63 6.19 15.64 -6.50
N PRO A 64 6.63 15.65 -7.77
CA PRO A 64 7.42 14.57 -8.33
C PRO A 64 8.77 14.35 -7.65
N ALA A 65 9.34 15.37 -7.02
CA ALA A 65 10.61 15.26 -6.30
C ALA A 65 10.51 14.37 -5.04
N ASN A 66 9.29 14.14 -4.55
CA ASN A 66 9.06 13.30 -3.38
C ASN A 66 9.11 11.80 -3.71
N PHE A 67 9.03 11.41 -4.98
CA PHE A 67 9.03 10.02 -5.41
C PHE A 67 10.40 9.60 -5.95
N ARG A 68 10.80 8.34 -5.74
CA ARG A 68 12.06 7.78 -6.25
C ARG A 68 11.84 6.93 -7.50
N GLY A 69 10.79 6.11 -7.53
CA GLY A 69 10.47 5.24 -8.66
C GLY A 69 10.21 6.04 -9.93
N ALA A 70 10.78 5.62 -11.07
CA ALA A 70 10.62 6.33 -12.34
C ALA A 70 9.14 6.42 -12.77
N ARG A 71 8.38 5.31 -12.59
CA ARG A 71 6.93 5.25 -12.84
C ARG A 71 6.17 6.26 -11.99
N ARG A 72 6.41 6.28 -10.67
CA ARG A 72 5.72 7.18 -9.72
C ARG A 72 6.10 8.65 -9.91
N ARG A 73 7.37 8.95 -10.18
CA ARG A 73 7.81 10.30 -10.58
C ARG A 73 7.15 10.78 -11.87
N ARG A 74 6.92 9.90 -12.84
CA ARG A 74 6.22 10.26 -14.08
C ARG A 74 4.74 10.51 -13.81
N ALA A 75 4.09 9.63 -13.08
CA ALA A 75 2.70 9.76 -12.67
C ALA A 75 2.45 11.05 -11.85
N ALA A 76 3.29 11.35 -10.85
CA ALA A 76 3.23 12.60 -10.10
C ALA A 76 3.46 13.85 -10.99
N ARG A 77 4.37 13.76 -11.97
CA ARG A 77 4.56 14.84 -12.96
C ARG A 77 3.30 15.08 -13.78
N MET A 78 2.70 14.03 -14.32
CA MET A 78 1.48 14.14 -15.10
C MET A 78 0.32 14.69 -14.26
N SER A 79 0.17 14.21 -13.03
CA SER A 79 -0.82 14.72 -12.09
C SER A 79 -0.63 16.20 -11.77
N SER A 80 0.62 16.63 -11.54
CA SER A 80 0.93 18.05 -11.35
C SER A 80 0.59 18.89 -12.58
N LEU A 81 0.91 18.43 -13.79
CA LEU A 81 0.57 19.15 -15.02
C LEU A 81 -0.93 19.24 -15.23
N LEU A 82 -1.67 18.14 -15.00
CA LEU A 82 -3.13 18.12 -15.13
C LEU A 82 -3.81 19.03 -14.11
N SER A 83 -3.26 19.14 -12.90
CA SER A 83 -3.80 20.08 -11.89
C SER A 83 -3.84 21.54 -12.36
N HIS A 84 -2.95 21.94 -13.29
CA HIS A 84 -2.95 23.28 -13.87
C HIS A 84 -3.98 23.49 -14.97
N VAL A 85 -4.50 22.40 -15.57
CA VAL A 85 -5.51 22.44 -16.63
C VAL A 85 -6.92 22.22 -16.07
N LEU A 86 -7.04 21.53 -14.94
CA LEU A 86 -8.31 21.31 -14.26
C LEU A 86 -8.86 22.63 -13.70
N LEU A 87 -10.05 23.00 -14.17
CA LEU A 87 -10.64 24.32 -13.96
C LEU A 87 -11.30 24.52 -12.58
N SER A 88 -11.58 23.43 -11.85
CA SER A 88 -12.22 23.48 -10.53
C SER A 88 -11.36 22.82 -9.45
N GLN A 89 -11.44 23.36 -8.22
CA GLN A 89 -10.78 22.77 -7.05
C GLN A 89 -11.27 21.36 -6.78
N GLN A 90 -12.56 21.08 -7.00
CA GLN A 90 -13.13 19.75 -6.84
C GLN A 90 -12.52 18.76 -7.82
N SER A 91 -12.37 19.14 -9.10
CA SER A 91 -11.72 18.27 -10.09
C SER A 91 -10.24 18.04 -9.78
N GLN A 92 -9.51 19.07 -9.34
CA GLN A 92 -8.11 18.94 -8.92
C GLN A 92 -7.95 17.99 -7.73
N PHE A 93 -8.82 18.14 -6.73
CA PHE A 93 -8.85 17.27 -5.54
C PHE A 93 -9.14 15.81 -5.93
N LEU A 94 -10.21 15.58 -6.69
CA LEU A 94 -10.59 14.23 -7.13
C LEU A 94 -9.48 13.58 -7.96
N HIS A 95 -8.88 14.32 -8.90
CA HIS A 95 -7.74 13.82 -9.66
C HIS A 95 -6.58 13.42 -8.76
N LYS A 96 -6.23 14.24 -7.75
CA LYS A 96 -5.14 13.91 -6.82
C LYS A 96 -5.46 12.64 -6.02
N VAL A 97 -6.70 12.50 -5.55
CA VAL A 97 -7.14 11.33 -4.76
C VAL A 97 -7.13 10.07 -5.61
N ASP A 98 -7.69 10.11 -6.83
CA ASP A 98 -7.73 8.97 -7.74
C ASP A 98 -6.30 8.53 -8.15
N GLU A 99 -5.40 9.48 -8.39
CA GLU A 99 -3.99 9.18 -8.69
C GLU A 99 -3.28 8.51 -7.51
N LEU A 100 -3.49 9.01 -6.29
CA LEU A 100 -2.92 8.40 -5.09
C LEU A 100 -3.49 7.00 -4.84
N GLU A 101 -4.78 6.79 -5.05
CA GLU A 101 -5.42 5.47 -4.94
C GLU A 101 -4.73 4.48 -5.87
N GLY A 102 -4.62 4.83 -7.17
CA GLY A 102 -3.97 3.98 -8.16
C GLY A 102 -2.50 3.72 -7.85
N MET A 103 -1.75 4.73 -7.39
CA MET A 103 -0.36 4.56 -6.96
C MET A 103 -0.24 3.57 -5.80
N VAL A 104 -1.08 3.68 -4.77
CA VAL A 104 -1.05 2.78 -3.61
C VAL A 104 -1.35 1.34 -4.02
N GLU A 105 -2.38 1.13 -4.85
CA GLU A 105 -2.73 -0.22 -5.31
C GLU A 105 -1.62 -0.86 -6.15
N ASP A 106 -1.06 -0.12 -7.09
CA ASP A 106 0.03 -0.64 -7.92
C ASP A 106 1.28 -0.92 -7.08
N LEU A 107 1.67 0.00 -6.19
CA LEU A 107 2.83 -0.18 -5.32
C LEU A 107 2.66 -1.39 -4.41
N ALA A 108 1.46 -1.61 -3.86
CA ALA A 108 1.20 -2.76 -3.02
C ALA A 108 1.33 -4.08 -3.79
N LYS A 109 0.84 -4.13 -5.03
CA LYS A 109 0.96 -5.30 -5.92
C LYS A 109 2.41 -5.56 -6.31
N GLU A 110 3.13 -4.53 -6.77
CA GLU A 110 4.54 -4.59 -7.15
C GLU A 110 5.41 -5.03 -5.95
N PHE A 111 5.17 -4.45 -4.78
CA PHE A 111 5.90 -4.79 -3.55
C PHE A 111 5.69 -6.24 -3.14
N ARG A 112 4.44 -6.72 -3.18
CA ARG A 112 4.13 -8.12 -2.87
C ARG A 112 4.79 -9.09 -3.84
N ALA A 113 4.81 -8.77 -5.13
CA ALA A 113 5.48 -9.58 -6.14
C ALA A 113 6.99 -9.66 -5.88
N ALA A 114 7.64 -8.51 -5.66
CA ALA A 114 9.07 -8.45 -5.39
C ALA A 114 9.46 -9.22 -4.11
N VAL A 115 8.65 -9.11 -3.05
CA VAL A 115 8.87 -9.88 -1.81
C VAL A 115 8.64 -11.38 -2.01
N ALA A 116 7.67 -11.79 -2.83
CA ALA A 116 7.46 -13.21 -3.14
C ALA A 116 8.68 -13.83 -3.82
N GLU A 117 9.30 -13.11 -4.76
CA GLU A 117 10.54 -13.57 -5.42
C GLU A 117 11.71 -13.76 -4.44
N VAL A 118 11.80 -12.91 -3.41
CA VAL A 118 12.77 -13.07 -2.32
C VAL A 118 12.49 -14.31 -1.49
N VAL A 119 11.22 -14.55 -1.16
CA VAL A 119 10.80 -15.69 -0.32
C VAL A 119 11.02 -17.01 -1.06
N ASP A 120 10.68 -17.05 -2.34
CA ASP A 120 10.77 -18.24 -3.19
C ASP A 120 12.21 -18.48 -3.70
N MET A 121 13.11 -17.51 -3.51
CA MET A 121 14.51 -17.53 -3.98
C MET A 121 14.63 -17.73 -5.50
N THR A 122 13.66 -17.19 -6.24
CA THR A 122 13.57 -17.36 -7.69
C THR A 122 14.40 -16.31 -8.44
N SER A 123 14.88 -15.27 -7.75
CA SER A 123 15.65 -14.19 -8.36
C SER A 123 17.10 -14.57 -8.64
N VAL A 124 17.55 -14.28 -9.87
CA VAL A 124 18.93 -14.46 -10.33
C VAL A 124 19.85 -13.35 -9.78
N GLU A 125 19.29 -12.20 -9.41
CA GLU A 125 20.02 -11.02 -8.93
C GLU A 125 19.43 -10.50 -7.60
N PRO A 126 19.69 -11.19 -6.47
CA PRO A 126 19.06 -10.88 -5.20
C PRO A 126 19.32 -9.44 -4.73
N ALA A 127 20.47 -8.85 -5.06
CA ALA A 127 20.81 -7.50 -4.61
C ALA A 127 19.94 -6.41 -5.22
N GLU A 128 19.64 -6.52 -6.52
CA GLU A 128 18.80 -5.55 -7.22
C GLU A 128 17.35 -5.64 -6.74
N LEU A 129 16.86 -6.86 -6.50
CA LEU A 129 15.51 -7.09 -5.98
C LEU A 129 15.29 -6.44 -4.60
N TRP A 130 16.27 -6.48 -3.71
CA TRP A 130 16.18 -5.78 -2.42
C TRP A 130 16.22 -4.25 -2.54
N LEU A 131 16.93 -3.71 -3.53
CA LEU A 131 16.90 -2.28 -3.83
C LEU A 131 15.53 -1.88 -4.38
N GLU A 132 14.92 -2.72 -5.22
CA GLU A 132 13.57 -2.51 -5.72
C GLU A 132 12.53 -2.50 -4.58
N ILE A 133 12.60 -3.46 -3.65
CA ILE A 133 11.73 -3.49 -2.46
C ILE A 133 11.86 -2.20 -1.63
N ASP A 134 13.08 -1.69 -1.42
CA ASP A 134 13.32 -0.43 -0.72
C ASP A 134 12.72 0.79 -1.47
N LEU A 135 12.87 0.83 -2.79
CA LEU A 135 12.28 1.88 -3.63
C LEU A 135 10.74 1.86 -3.59
N LEU A 136 10.14 0.68 -3.70
CA LEU A 136 8.68 0.50 -3.62
C LEU A 136 8.14 0.90 -2.25
N HIS A 137 8.82 0.52 -1.18
CA HIS A 137 8.48 0.93 0.19
C HIS A 137 8.58 2.44 0.39
N TYR A 138 9.61 3.07 -0.16
CA TYR A 138 9.78 4.51 -0.06
C TYR A 138 8.64 5.26 -0.75
N ASP A 139 8.28 4.86 -1.97
CA ASP A 139 7.19 5.49 -2.72
C ASP A 139 5.83 5.24 -2.04
N LEU A 140 5.60 4.06 -1.46
CA LEU A 140 4.39 3.78 -0.70
C LEU A 140 4.28 4.65 0.57
N ASN A 141 5.39 4.85 1.28
CA ASN A 141 5.43 5.80 2.41
C ASN A 141 5.14 7.24 1.97
N THR A 142 5.59 7.60 0.77
CA THR A 142 5.29 8.92 0.19
C THR A 142 3.79 9.05 -0.06
N CYS A 143 3.15 8.05 -0.66
CA CYS A 143 1.69 8.00 -0.80
C CYS A 143 0.98 8.12 0.55
N LEU A 144 1.38 7.33 1.56
CA LEU A 144 0.82 7.40 2.91
C LEU A 144 0.87 8.83 3.49
N ARG A 145 2.02 9.51 3.37
CA ARG A 145 2.20 10.87 3.86
C ARG A 145 1.28 11.85 3.15
N GLU A 146 1.20 11.77 1.82
CA GLU A 146 0.29 12.60 1.03
C GLU A 146 -1.17 12.36 1.41
N SER A 147 -1.58 11.11 1.58
CA SER A 147 -2.93 10.75 2.00
C SER A 147 -3.27 11.24 3.41
N ILE A 148 -2.32 11.23 4.35
CA ILE A 148 -2.50 11.80 5.69
C ILE A 148 -2.72 13.33 5.60
N VAL A 149 -1.93 14.01 4.77
CA VAL A 149 -2.08 15.47 4.57
C VAL A 149 -3.47 15.78 3.99
N ILE A 150 -3.89 15.04 2.96
CA ILE A 150 -5.21 15.21 2.34
C ILE A 150 -6.32 14.94 3.34
N LEU A 151 -6.26 13.84 4.09
CA LEU A 151 -7.26 13.51 5.11
C LEU A 151 -7.37 14.63 6.14
N LYS A 152 -6.24 15.12 6.66
CA LYS A 152 -6.24 16.24 7.62
C LYS A 152 -6.88 17.49 7.04
N SER A 153 -6.50 17.88 5.83
CA SER A 153 -7.06 19.05 5.17
C SER A 153 -8.56 18.88 4.93
N PHE A 154 -9.00 17.70 4.55
CA PHE A 154 -10.41 17.37 4.34
C PHE A 154 -11.21 17.47 5.64
N LEU A 155 -10.71 16.88 6.74
CA LEU A 155 -11.38 16.95 8.05
C LEU A 155 -11.50 18.38 8.60
N ILE A 156 -10.60 19.29 8.23
CA ILE A 156 -10.67 20.70 8.61
C ILE A 156 -11.86 21.41 7.95
N VAL A 157 -12.21 21.02 6.73
CA VAL A 157 -13.30 21.66 5.95
C VAL A 157 -14.60 20.86 5.98
N LEU A 158 -14.60 19.69 6.60
CA LEU A 158 -15.76 18.79 6.68
C LEU A 158 -16.83 19.38 7.60
N PRO A 159 -18.05 19.64 7.10
CA PRO A 159 -19.19 20.01 7.93
C PRO A 159 -19.51 18.93 8.96
N HIS A 160 -19.94 19.34 10.16
CA HIS A 160 -20.18 18.40 11.27
C HIS A 160 -21.34 17.44 10.95
N GLU A 161 -22.33 17.92 10.20
CA GLU A 161 -23.46 17.17 9.69
C GLU A 161 -23.07 16.08 8.68
N GLU A 162 -21.92 16.21 8.01
CA GLU A 162 -21.41 15.26 7.03
C GLU A 162 -20.50 14.18 7.67
N LEU A 163 -20.02 14.41 8.90
CA LEU A 163 -19.04 13.55 9.56
C LEU A 163 -19.48 12.09 9.69
N THR A 164 -20.71 11.84 10.14
CA THR A 164 -21.22 10.46 10.32
C THR A 164 -21.23 9.70 9.00
N SER A 165 -21.65 10.34 7.91
CA SER A 165 -21.67 9.73 6.57
C SER A 165 -20.24 9.43 6.09
N PHE A 166 -19.30 10.36 6.33
CA PHE A 166 -17.90 10.14 6.01
C PHE A 166 -17.28 8.99 6.80
N GLU A 167 -17.55 8.91 8.11
CA GLU A 167 -17.06 7.82 8.98
C GLU A 167 -17.56 6.45 8.52
N GLU A 168 -18.84 6.35 8.12
CA GLU A 168 -19.40 5.12 7.58
C GLU A 168 -18.73 4.71 6.27
N ALA A 169 -18.48 5.66 5.37
CA ALA A 169 -17.80 5.43 4.10
C ALA A 169 -16.32 5.04 4.29
N ALA A 170 -15.63 5.64 5.26
CA ALA A 170 -14.22 5.38 5.55
C ALA A 170 -13.98 4.09 6.35
N ARG A 171 -15.03 3.46 6.87
CA ARG A 171 -14.92 2.26 7.70
C ARG A 171 -14.42 1.07 6.89
N VAL A 172 -13.16 0.71 7.12
CA VAL A 172 -12.54 -0.49 6.58
C VAL A 172 -13.12 -1.70 7.30
N LYS A 173 -13.77 -2.62 6.57
CA LYS A 173 -14.15 -3.91 7.16
C LYS A 173 -12.86 -4.69 7.45
N PRO A 174 -12.70 -5.27 8.64
CA PRO A 174 -11.52 -6.05 8.96
C PRO A 174 -11.39 -7.19 7.95
N VAL A 175 -10.24 -7.26 7.29
CA VAL A 175 -9.90 -8.40 6.44
C VAL A 175 -9.84 -9.63 7.32
N THR A 176 -10.71 -10.58 7.04
CA THR A 176 -10.51 -11.96 7.48
C THR A 176 -9.15 -12.39 6.94
N ALA A 177 -8.19 -12.60 7.85
CA ALA A 177 -6.83 -12.96 7.49
C ALA A 177 -6.86 -14.06 6.42
N ARG A 178 -6.24 -13.80 5.25
CA ARG A 178 -6.06 -14.85 4.25
C ARG A 178 -5.32 -16.00 4.96
N PRO A 179 -5.79 -17.26 4.83
CA PRO A 179 -5.11 -18.38 5.45
C PRO A 179 -3.66 -18.39 4.97
N SER A 180 -2.71 -18.28 5.91
CA SER A 180 -1.31 -18.49 5.62
C SER A 180 -1.17 -19.86 4.95
N GLU A 181 -0.56 -19.91 3.76
CA GLU A 181 -0.31 -21.17 3.03
C GLU A 181 0.53 -22.16 3.85
N ALA A 182 1.14 -21.73 4.95
CA ALA A 182 1.76 -22.59 5.95
C ALA A 182 0.79 -23.62 6.59
N ASN A 183 -0.53 -23.38 6.52
CA ASN A 183 -1.53 -24.33 7.01
C ASN A 183 -1.96 -25.37 5.96
N ALA A 184 -1.68 -25.15 4.67
CA ALA A 184 -2.07 -26.07 3.61
C ALA A 184 -1.18 -27.33 3.57
N THR A 185 0.09 -27.21 3.96
CA THR A 185 1.02 -28.33 4.09
C THR A 185 0.69 -29.25 5.27
N ASN A 186 0.20 -28.70 6.39
CA ASN A 186 -0.20 -29.51 7.55
C ASN A 186 -1.47 -30.35 7.30
N PHE A 187 -2.39 -29.87 6.46
CA PHE A 187 -3.62 -30.62 6.14
C PHE A 187 -3.38 -31.78 5.15
N ARG A 188 -2.35 -31.70 4.31
CA ARG A 188 -1.96 -32.79 3.40
C ARG A 188 -1.20 -33.92 4.10
N ASN A 189 -0.38 -33.62 5.11
CA ASN A 189 0.37 -34.64 5.83
C ASN A 189 -0.48 -35.44 6.85
N GLY A 190 -1.62 -34.90 7.32
CA GLY A 190 -2.51 -35.59 8.26
C GLY A 190 -3.38 -36.70 7.67
N ARG A 191 -3.48 -36.81 6.34
CA ARG A 191 -4.33 -37.83 5.66
C ARG A 191 -3.59 -39.11 5.27
N ALA A 192 -2.27 -39.16 5.36
CA ALA A 192 -1.48 -40.34 4.96
C ALA A 192 -1.29 -41.39 6.09
N ALA A 193 -1.75 -41.13 7.32
CA ALA A 193 -1.45 -41.98 8.49
C ALA A 193 -2.63 -42.84 9.01
N LYS A 194 -3.58 -43.23 8.15
CA LYS A 194 -4.66 -44.15 8.53
C LYS A 194 -5.04 -45.12 7.43
N PHE A 195 -4.18 -46.06 7.07
CA PHE A 195 -4.59 -47.39 6.59
C PHE A 195 -3.42 -48.38 6.79
N GLY A 196 -3.48 -49.15 7.88
CA GLY A 196 -2.52 -50.22 8.18
C GLY A 196 -2.78 -50.86 9.54
N GLY A 197 -3.44 -52.02 9.54
CA GLY A 197 -3.72 -52.88 10.70
C GLY A 197 -5.21 -52.89 11.04
N LYS A 198 -5.93 -54.01 10.99
CA LYS A 198 -5.59 -55.43 11.05
C LYS A 198 -6.47 -56.21 10.09
#